data_AF-A0A8X8KG51-F1
#
_entry.id   AF-A0A8X8KG51-F1
#
_cell.length_a   1.000
_cell.length_b   1.000
_cell.length_c   1.000
_cell.angle_alpha   90.00
_cell.angle_beta   90.00
_cell.angle_gamma   90.00
#
_symmetry.space_group_name_H-M   'P 1'
#
loop_
_entity.id
_entity.type
_entity.pdbx_description
1 polymer ?
#
loop_
_entity_poly.entity_id
_entity_poly.type
_entity_poly.pdbx_seq_one_letter_code
_entity_poly.pdbx_strand_id
1 'polypeptide(L)'
;MDRELKELIKEKGLKEKGISKENWSDNDFKDIELHLLGYYKVDGKLDDEFKNDFINDLQFETDKRKVLNEYYQNAQNIIKDNSIINFMIQDFVNLKNVDELINVILDGYGIVLENNIVASIDLT
;
A
#
# COMPACT_ATOMS: atom_id res chain seq x y z
N MET A 1 -15.91 -1.21 6.09
CA MET A 1 -15.97 -0.87 4.67
C MET A 1 -17.21 -1.50 4.06
N ASP A 2 -18.03 -0.72 3.35
CA ASP A 2 -19.26 -1.23 2.72
C ASP A 2 -18.98 -2.07 1.45
N ARG A 3 -20.01 -2.76 0.97
CA ARG A 3 -19.90 -3.67 -0.19
C ARG A 3 -19.58 -2.93 -1.49
N GLU A 4 -20.10 -1.72 -1.67
CA GLU A 4 -19.93 -0.96 -2.90
C GLU A 4 -18.47 -0.54 -3.05
N LEU A 5 -17.87 -0.01 -1.98
CA LEU A 5 -16.47 0.37 -1.96
C LEU A 5 -15.55 -0.84 -2.18
N LYS A 6 -15.87 -2.00 -1.57
CA LYS A 6 -15.13 -3.25 -1.83
C LYS A 6 -15.14 -3.63 -3.32
N GLU A 7 -16.28 -3.51 -4.01
CA GLU A 7 -16.36 -3.83 -5.43
C GLU A 7 -15.58 -2.83 -6.30
N LEU A 8 -15.60 -1.53 -5.97
CA LEU A 8 -14.78 -0.53 -6.66
C LEU A 8 -13.28 -0.82 -6.55
N ILE A 9 -12.81 -1.21 -5.36
CA ILE A 9 -11.41 -1.62 -5.12
C ILE A 9 -11.05 -2.83 -6.01
N LYS A 10 -11.90 -3.86 -6.03
CA LYS A 10 -11.70 -5.05 -6.86
C LYS A 10 -11.65 -4.71 -8.36
N GLU A 11 -12.55 -3.84 -8.81
CA GLU A 11 -12.62 -3.41 -10.21
C GLU A 11 -11.37 -2.64 -10.63
N LYS A 12 -10.90 -1.73 -9.77
CA LYS A 12 -9.66 -1.00 -9.99
C LYS A 12 -8.45 -1.94 -10.04
N GLY A 13 -8.31 -2.84 -9.06
CA GLY A 13 -7.23 -3.83 -9.05
C GLY A 13 -7.22 -4.75 -10.27
N LEU A 14 -8.40 -5.17 -10.74
CA LEU A 14 -8.54 -5.94 -11.98
C LEU A 14 -8.13 -5.11 -13.20
N LYS A 15 -8.60 -3.87 -13.31
CA LYS A 15 -8.36 -3.00 -14.47
C LYS A 15 -6.90 -2.57 -14.58
N GLU A 16 -6.27 -2.20 -13.47
CA GLU A 16 -4.93 -1.60 -13.47
C GLU A 16 -3.82 -2.64 -13.42
N LYS A 17 -4.04 -3.76 -12.70
CA LYS A 17 -2.99 -4.75 -12.42
C LYS A 17 -3.39 -6.19 -12.75
N GLY A 18 -4.60 -6.43 -13.27
CA GLY A 18 -5.06 -7.78 -13.60
C GLY A 18 -5.32 -8.66 -12.37
N ILE A 19 -5.56 -8.05 -11.20
CA ILE A 19 -5.83 -8.78 -9.96
C ILE A 19 -7.23 -9.39 -10.03
N SER A 20 -7.33 -10.71 -9.96
CA SER A 20 -8.63 -11.40 -9.98
C SER A 20 -9.52 -10.95 -8.81
N LYS A 21 -10.82 -10.74 -9.07
CA LYS A 21 -11.81 -10.41 -8.02
C LYS A 21 -11.91 -11.49 -6.93
N GLU A 22 -11.54 -12.73 -7.25
CA GLU A 22 -11.53 -13.90 -6.36
C GLU A 22 -10.33 -13.90 -5.39
N ASN A 23 -9.27 -13.14 -5.69
CA ASN A 23 -8.06 -13.09 -4.86
C ASN A 23 -8.21 -12.21 -3.61
N TRP A 24 -9.34 -11.52 -3.45
CA TRP A 24 -9.58 -10.59 -2.36
C TRP A 24 -10.26 -11.27 -1.18
N SER A 25 -9.63 -11.21 -0.01
CA SER A 25 -10.18 -11.68 1.26
C SER A 25 -10.85 -10.53 2.03
N ASP A 26 -11.70 -10.87 3.01
CA ASP A 26 -12.24 -9.86 3.92
C ASP A 26 -11.18 -9.17 4.78
N ASN A 27 -10.03 -9.82 5.00
CA ASN A 27 -8.92 -9.22 5.75
C ASN A 27 -8.17 -8.19 4.90
N ASP A 28 -8.00 -8.42 3.60
CA ASP A 28 -7.42 -7.41 2.70
C ASP A 28 -8.21 -6.08 2.80
N PHE A 29 -9.54 -6.15 2.83
CA PHE A 29 -10.38 -4.96 2.99
C PHE A 29 -10.33 -4.34 4.38
N LYS A 30 -10.11 -5.13 5.44
CA LYS A 30 -9.90 -4.61 6.79
C LYS A 30 -8.59 -3.85 6.87
N ASP A 31 -7.53 -4.39 6.27
CA ASP A 31 -6.21 -3.77 6.24
C ASP A 31 -6.26 -2.45 5.47
N ILE A 32 -6.88 -2.43 4.28
CA ILE A 32 -7.11 -1.20 3.53
C ILE A 32 -7.93 -0.19 4.35
N GLU A 33 -9.00 -0.63 5.02
CA GLU A 33 -9.82 0.25 5.84
C GLU A 33 -9.06 0.86 7.03
N LEU A 34 -8.25 0.04 7.71
CA LEU A 34 -7.52 0.43 8.91
C LEU A 34 -6.36 1.38 8.57
N HIS A 35 -5.64 1.07 7.50
CA HIS A 35 -4.37 1.74 7.19
C HIS A 35 -4.50 2.87 6.18
N LEU A 36 -5.42 2.76 5.21
CA LEU A 36 -5.45 3.68 4.07
C LEU A 36 -6.72 4.54 4.03
N LEU A 37 -7.88 3.96 4.36
CA LEU A 37 -9.14 4.71 4.31
C LEU A 37 -9.24 5.78 5.41
N GLY A 38 -8.46 5.65 6.49
CA GLY A 38 -8.43 6.59 7.61
C GLY A 38 -8.12 8.03 7.20
N TYR A 39 -7.31 8.25 6.16
CA TYR A 39 -6.95 9.58 5.67
C TYR A 39 -8.11 10.35 5.03
N TYR A 40 -9.14 9.63 4.56
CA TYR A 40 -10.29 10.20 3.84
C TYR A 40 -11.53 10.30 4.73
N LYS A 41 -11.51 9.69 5.92
CA LYS A 41 -12.63 9.74 6.85
C LYS A 41 -12.56 11.01 7.70
N VAL A 42 -13.56 11.88 7.57
CA VAL A 42 -13.75 13.04 8.45
C VAL A 42 -14.77 12.68 9.54
N ASP A 43 -14.40 12.78 10.81
CA ASP A 43 -15.22 12.36 11.96
C ASP A 43 -15.73 10.90 11.84
N GLY A 44 -14.93 10.03 11.21
CA GLY A 44 -15.29 8.62 10.98
C GLY A 44 -16.33 8.40 9.88
N LYS A 45 -16.73 9.44 9.15
CA LYS A 45 -17.64 9.37 8.02
C LYS A 45 -16.87 9.48 6.71
N LEU A 46 -17.36 8.77 5.69
CA LEU A 46 -16.90 8.83 4.32
C LEU A 46 -18.11 9.20 3.46
N ASP A 47 -18.07 10.35 2.79
CA ASP A 47 -19.07 10.72 1.80
C ASP A 47 -18.64 10.31 0.39
N ASP A 48 -19.49 10.57 -0.60
CA ASP A 48 -19.26 10.15 -1.97
C ASP A 48 -18.05 10.86 -2.62
N GLU A 49 -17.74 12.10 -2.20
CA GLU A 49 -16.59 12.85 -2.71
C GLU A 49 -15.29 12.22 -2.22
N PHE A 50 -15.14 12.07 -0.89
CA PHE A 50 -13.96 11.44 -0.30
C PHE A 50 -13.80 9.97 -0.70
N LYS A 51 -14.90 9.27 -0.99
CA LYS A 51 -14.86 7.90 -1.51
C LYS A 51 -14.25 7.86 -2.92
N ASN A 52 -14.59 8.81 -3.79
CA ASN A 52 -14.03 8.90 -5.12
C ASN A 52 -12.55 9.28 -5.07
N ASP A 53 -12.18 10.24 -4.24
CA ASP A 53 -10.79 10.63 -4.03
C ASP A 53 -9.96 9.45 -3.53
N PHE A 54 -10.45 8.74 -2.51
CA PHE A 54 -9.80 7.53 -2.01
C PHE A 54 -9.57 6.50 -3.11
N ILE A 55 -10.58 6.22 -3.95
CA ILE A 55 -10.44 5.26 -5.05
C ILE A 55 -9.47 5.75 -6.13
N ASN A 56 -9.42 7.06 -6.39
CA ASN A 56 -8.50 7.63 -7.37
C ASN A 56 -7.04 7.48 -6.89
N ASP A 57 -6.80 7.80 -5.63
CA ASP A 57 -5.48 7.85 -5.01
C ASP A 57 -4.97 6.47 -4.60
N LEU A 58 -5.87 5.50 -4.39
CA LEU A 58 -5.50 4.12 -4.10
C LEU A 58 -4.68 3.56 -5.28
N GLN A 59 -3.56 2.92 -4.98
CA GLN A 59 -2.69 2.29 -5.94
C GLN A 59 -2.39 0.86 -5.49
N PHE A 60 -2.09 0.00 -6.47
CA PHE A 60 -1.67 -1.36 -6.22
C PHE A 60 -0.31 -1.62 -6.84
N GLU A 61 0.50 -2.49 -6.24
CA GLU A 61 1.68 -3.07 -6.85
C GLU A 61 1.77 -4.56 -6.50
N THR A 62 1.90 -5.39 -7.53
CA THR A 62 1.96 -6.86 -7.41
C THR A 62 3.40 -7.37 -7.34
N ASP A 63 4.38 -6.53 -7.73
CA ASP A 63 5.80 -6.86 -7.62
C ASP A 63 6.47 -6.13 -6.44
N LYS A 64 6.60 -6.82 -5.31
CA LYS A 64 7.30 -6.34 -4.11
C LYS A 64 8.76 -5.95 -4.39
N ARG A 65 9.43 -6.57 -5.36
CA ARG A 65 10.83 -6.23 -5.70
C ARG A 65 10.90 -4.85 -6.35
N LYS A 66 9.89 -4.51 -7.14
CA LYS A 66 9.80 -3.19 -7.76
C LYS A 66 9.68 -2.10 -6.70
N VAL A 67 8.81 -2.28 -5.71
CA VAL A 67 8.65 -1.34 -4.58
C VAL A 67 9.97 -1.10 -3.85
N LEU A 68 10.66 -2.18 -3.47
CA LEU A 68 11.96 -2.08 -2.79
C LEU A 68 13.03 -1.41 -3.66
N ASN A 69 13.07 -1.73 -4.96
CA ASN A 69 14.03 -1.13 -5.87
C ASN A 69 13.77 0.36 -6.08
N GLU A 70 12.52 0.77 -6.25
CA GLU A 70 12.15 2.18 -6.40
C GLU A 70 12.48 2.99 -5.13
N TYR A 71 12.14 2.46 -3.95
CA TYR A 71 12.54 3.08 -2.68
C TYR A 71 14.06 3.26 -2.60
N TYR A 72 14.82 2.21 -2.93
CA TYR A 72 16.28 2.26 -2.89
C TYR A 72 16.86 3.30 -3.86
N GLN A 73 16.41 3.32 -5.11
CA GLN A 73 16.86 4.30 -6.10
C GLN A 73 16.53 5.74 -5.65
N ASN A 74 15.34 5.96 -5.09
CA ASN A 74 14.94 7.26 -4.55
C ASN A 74 15.82 7.67 -3.36
N ALA A 75 16.10 6.76 -2.44
CA ALA A 75 16.95 7.03 -1.28
C ALA A 75 18.40 7.32 -1.69
N GLN A 76 18.95 6.60 -2.68
CA GLN A 76 20.30 6.86 -3.21
C GLN A 76 20.44 8.25 -3.85
N ASN A 77 19.36 8.79 -4.43
CA ASN A 77 19.38 10.15 -4.97
C ASN A 77 19.55 11.22 -3.88
N ILE A 78 19.15 10.91 -2.64
CA ILE A 78 19.24 11.81 -1.47
C ILE A 78 20.52 11.55 -0.70
N ILE A 79 20.80 10.28 -0.40
CA ILE A 79 21.94 9.81 0.39
C ILE A 79 22.94 9.15 -0.56
N LYS A 80 24.03 9.87 -0.86
CA LYS A 80 25.04 9.44 -1.85
C LYS A 80 26.07 8.42 -1.34
N ASP A 81 26.01 8.07 -0.06
CA ASP A 81 26.90 7.08 0.55
C ASP A 81 26.17 5.75 0.83
N ASN A 82 26.93 4.72 1.17
CA ASN A 82 26.38 3.38 1.40
C ASN A 82 25.64 3.24 2.75
N SER A 83 25.38 4.33 3.49
CA SER A 83 24.69 4.25 4.78
C SER A 83 23.26 3.73 4.64
N ILE A 84 22.57 4.04 3.54
CA ILE A 84 21.22 3.55 3.27
C ILE A 84 21.17 2.03 3.12
N ILE A 85 22.19 1.42 2.48
CA ILE A 85 22.28 -0.05 2.35
C ILE A 85 22.40 -0.68 3.73
N ASN A 86 23.27 -0.13 4.58
CA ASN A 86 23.45 -0.64 5.93
C ASN A 86 22.18 -0.49 6.76
N PHE A 87 21.47 0.64 6.64
CA PHE A 87 20.19 0.86 7.31
C PHE A 87 19.14 -0.17 6.87
N MET A 88 18.97 -0.40 5.57
CA MET A 88 18.02 -1.39 5.05
C MET A 88 18.35 -2.82 5.49
N ILE A 89 19.64 -3.19 5.53
CA ILE A 89 20.06 -4.50 6.03
C ILE A 89 19.73 -4.63 7.53
N GLN A 90 19.98 -3.59 8.33
CA GLN A 90 19.63 -3.61 9.75
C GLN A 90 18.11 -3.72 9.97
N ASP A 91 17.32 -2.94 9.24
CA ASP A 91 15.86 -3.02 9.31
C ASP A 91 15.36 -4.40 8.90
N PHE A 92 15.88 -4.99 7.82
CA PHE A 92 15.50 -6.35 7.42
C PHE A 92 15.96 -7.42 8.42
N VAL A 93 17.06 -7.21 9.14
CA VAL A 93 17.46 -8.14 10.23
C VAL A 93 16.50 -8.02 11.43
N ASN A 94 15.99 -6.82 11.69
CA ASN A 94 15.06 -6.55 12.79
C ASN A 94 13.61 -6.96 12.46
N LEU A 95 13.19 -6.73 11.21
CA LEU A 95 11.86 -6.99 10.66
C LEU A 95 11.90 -8.36 9.99
N LYS A 96 11.18 -9.33 10.54
CA LYS A 96 11.43 -10.77 10.31
C LYS A 96 11.12 -11.24 8.89
N ASN A 97 10.54 -10.39 8.06
CA ASN A 97 10.17 -10.69 6.68
C ASN A 97 10.13 -9.41 5.81
N VAL A 98 10.04 -9.64 4.50
CA VAL A 98 10.02 -8.57 3.48
C VAL A 98 8.76 -7.70 3.60
N ASP A 99 7.65 -8.25 4.08
CA ASP A 99 6.37 -7.55 4.13
C ASP A 99 6.40 -6.48 5.23
N GLU A 100 6.95 -6.82 6.39
CA GLU A 100 7.22 -5.88 7.48
C GLU A 100 8.17 -4.76 7.02
N LEU A 101 9.22 -5.09 6.25
CA LEU A 101 10.12 -4.08 5.69
C LEU A 101 9.38 -3.12 4.74
N ILE A 102 8.57 -3.66 3.83
CA ILE A 102 7.79 -2.83 2.89
C ILE A 102 6.80 -1.95 3.66
N ASN A 103 6.13 -2.48 4.67
CA ASN A 103 5.21 -1.70 5.51
C ASN A 103 5.91 -0.55 6.23
N VAL A 104 7.16 -0.74 6.69
CA VAL A 104 7.97 0.33 7.28
C VAL A 104 8.39 1.36 6.23
N ILE A 105 8.79 0.92 5.04
CA ILE A 105 9.17 1.81 3.93
C ILE A 105 8.01 2.72 3.51
N LEU A 106 6.78 2.20 3.51
CA LEU A 106 5.59 2.94 3.12
C LEU A 106 5.08 3.89 4.22
N ASP A 107 5.60 3.78 5.44
CA ASP A 107 5.37 4.69 6.58
C ASP A 107 3.91 5.12 6.76
N GLY A 108 3.00 4.15 6.74
CA GLY A 108 1.56 4.39 6.93
C GLY A 108 0.81 4.89 5.69
N TYR A 109 1.48 5.15 4.57
CA TYR A 109 0.86 5.44 3.27
C TYR A 109 0.63 4.18 2.42
N GLY A 110 0.99 3.02 2.94
CA GLY A 110 0.76 1.75 2.27
C GLY A 110 0.93 0.55 3.19
N ILE A 111 0.44 -0.59 2.70
CA ILE A 111 0.44 -1.87 3.40
C ILE A 111 0.52 -3.03 2.41
N VAL A 112 1.25 -4.07 2.81
CA VAL A 112 1.22 -5.39 2.16
C VAL A 112 0.01 -6.17 2.67
N LEU A 113 -0.90 -6.50 1.76
CA LEU A 113 -2.13 -7.26 2.02
C LEU A 113 -1.85 -8.77 2.10
N GLU A 114 -2.79 -9.55 2.66
CA GLU A 114 -2.67 -11.02 2.78
C GLU A 114 -2.52 -11.70 1.41
N ASN A 115 -3.15 -11.14 0.39
CA ASN A 115 -3.02 -11.61 -0.99
C ASN A 115 -1.67 -11.25 -1.66
N ASN A 116 -0.68 -10.75 -0.90
CA ASN A 116 0.66 -10.33 -1.32
C ASN A 116 0.71 -9.10 -2.24
N ILE A 117 -0.37 -8.33 -2.32
CA ILE A 117 -0.41 -7.07 -3.06
C ILE A 117 -0.02 -5.94 -2.13
N VAL A 118 0.81 -5.02 -2.62
CA VAL A 118 1.06 -3.76 -1.93
C VAL A 118 -0.05 -2.79 -2.31
N ALA A 119 -0.81 -2.33 -1.34
CA ALA A 119 -1.78 -1.25 -1.50
C ALA A 119 -1.22 0.03 -0.89
N SER A 120 -1.33 1.14 -1.59
CA SER A 120 -0.83 2.45 -1.14
C SER A 120 -1.76 3.55 -1.59
N ILE A 121 -1.60 4.74 -1.01
CA ILE A 121 -2.32 5.94 -1.38
C ILE A 121 -1.32 7.00 -1.80
N ASP A 122 -1.57 7.58 -2.96
CA ASP A 122 -0.81 8.70 -3.49
C ASP A 122 -1.47 9.99 -3.06
N LEU A 123 -0.93 10.64 -2.03
CA LEU A 123 -1.45 11.90 -1.48
C LEU A 123 -0.81 13.14 -2.13
N THR A 124 -0.28 13.01 -3.35
CA THR A 124 0.40 14.10 -4.06
C THR A 124 -0.53 15.09 -4.76
#